data_AF-A0A158L3U5-F1
#
_entry.id   AF-A0A158L3U5-F1
#
_cell.length_a   1.000
_cell.length_b   1.000
_cell.length_c   1.000
_cell.angle_alpha   90.00
_cell.angle_beta   90.00
_cell.angle_gamma   90.00
#
_symmetry.space_group_name_H-M   'P 1'
#
loop_
_entity.id
_entity.type
_entity.pdbx_description
1 polymer ?
#
loop_
_entity_poly.entity_id
_entity_poly.type
_entity_poly.pdbx_seq_one_letter_code
_entity_poly.pdbx_strand_id
1 'polypeptide(L)'
;MHLHFAPTESTFSYFEATRAYLERHGKPVAFYSDRASVFYVHKRDETAGKGVTQFGRAMYELNIDTFCANSSPAKGRVERAHLTLQDRLVKELRLRDISTIAAANAFACVFMAAYNARFAKPPRSAYDAHRPLRDDENLDAVLTWRVQRKVSDALTLLNDRVLWLLDDTAANRRLIGRYIDVWEYPDGRLEIRADGSVLHAVPYDKLADIDQGAIIENKRLGHALQVARALQAQRDNRRISGSPSRTNRGAAVRTHKPLPGTKKSRAFTRADLDQAIVQVAQQSKTPSTPGQRSARTR
;
A
#
# COMPACT_ATOMS: atom_id res chain seq x y z
N MET A 1 13.40 22.71 0.45
CA MET A 1 13.57 21.33 0.95
C MET A 1 12.25 20.87 1.51
N HIS A 2 11.86 19.62 1.27
CA HIS A 2 10.68 19.00 1.85
C HIS A 2 11.08 17.63 2.41
N LEU A 3 10.56 17.26 3.59
CA LEU A 3 10.85 16.02 4.29
C LEU A 3 9.53 15.40 4.76
N HIS A 4 9.36 14.12 4.48
CA HIS A 4 8.21 13.32 4.90
C HIS A 4 8.69 11.93 5.30
N PHE A 5 8.34 11.50 6.51
CA PHE A 5 8.56 10.17 7.02
C PHE A 5 7.38 9.28 6.66
N ALA A 6 7.67 8.11 6.13
CA ALA A 6 6.70 7.07 5.81
C ALA A 6 7.21 5.70 6.28
N PRO A 7 6.32 4.73 6.54
CA PRO A 7 6.72 3.40 7.01
C PRO A 7 7.64 2.67 6.03
N THR A 8 7.37 2.83 4.73
CA THR A 8 8.26 2.36 3.66
C THR A 8 8.19 3.31 2.47
N GLU A 9 9.14 3.18 1.56
CA GLU A 9 9.07 3.79 0.24
C GLU A 9 7.97 3.10 -0.59
N SER A 10 7.01 3.89 -1.09
CA SER A 10 5.90 3.40 -1.93
C SER A 10 5.27 4.54 -2.72
N THR A 11 4.48 4.22 -3.74
CA THR A 11 3.73 5.23 -4.50
C THR A 11 2.84 6.10 -3.61
N PHE A 12 2.14 5.52 -2.63
CA PHE A 12 1.32 6.33 -1.71
C PHE A 12 2.17 7.21 -0.79
N SER A 13 3.31 6.72 -0.30
CA SER A 13 4.25 7.54 0.49
C SER A 13 4.72 8.77 -0.30
N TYR A 14 4.97 8.61 -1.61
CA TYR A 14 5.32 9.71 -2.49
C TYR A 14 4.14 10.63 -2.80
N PHE A 15 2.92 10.10 -2.92
CA PHE A 15 1.72 10.92 -3.04
C PHE A 15 1.45 11.78 -1.80
N GLU A 16 1.66 11.24 -0.61
CA GLU A 16 1.55 12.00 0.65
C GLU A 16 2.58 13.14 0.71
N ALA A 17 3.85 12.83 0.40
CA ALA A 17 4.91 13.84 0.35
C ALA A 17 4.65 14.90 -0.72
N THR A 18 4.21 14.50 -1.92
CA THR A 18 3.88 15.44 -2.99
C THR A 18 2.70 16.31 -2.62
N ARG A 19 1.62 15.77 -2.03
CA ARG A 19 0.50 16.57 -1.54
C ARG A 19 0.97 17.67 -0.58
N ALA A 20 1.70 17.29 0.46
CA ALA A 20 2.20 18.22 1.47
C ALA A 20 3.15 19.26 0.87
N TYR A 21 3.93 18.89 -0.16
CA TYR A 21 4.74 19.83 -0.93
C TYR A 21 3.87 20.84 -1.69
N LEU A 22 2.90 20.35 -2.46
CA LEU A 22 2.06 21.16 -3.34
C LEU A 22 1.19 22.14 -2.56
N GLU A 23 0.60 21.70 -1.44
CA GLU A 23 -0.21 22.56 -0.57
C GLU A 23 0.62 23.68 0.07
N ARG A 24 1.91 23.44 0.34
CA ARG A 24 2.79 24.40 0.99
C ARG A 24 3.50 25.35 0.03
N HIS A 25 3.87 24.86 -1.15
CA HIS A 25 4.77 25.56 -2.07
C HIS A 25 4.16 25.81 -3.45
N GLY A 26 3.00 25.24 -3.76
CA GLY A 26 2.46 25.20 -5.10
C GLY A 26 3.13 24.15 -5.99
N LYS A 27 2.72 24.11 -7.25
CA LYS A 27 3.18 23.17 -8.27
C LYS A 27 4.51 23.59 -8.85
N PRO A 28 5.57 22.77 -8.73
CA PRO A 28 6.80 23.04 -9.45
C PRO A 28 6.57 22.87 -10.97
N VAL A 29 7.55 23.32 -11.75
CA VAL A 29 7.59 23.03 -13.19
C VAL A 29 7.90 21.55 -13.41
N ALA A 30 8.87 21.02 -12.66
CA ALA A 30 9.31 19.64 -12.81
C ALA A 30 9.86 19.02 -11.54
N PHE A 31 9.75 17.70 -11.44
CA PHE A 31 10.48 16.86 -10.49
C PHE A 31 11.60 16.09 -11.21
N TYR A 32 12.76 16.02 -10.55
CA TYR A 32 13.87 15.18 -10.96
C TYR A 32 14.01 14.04 -9.96
N SER A 33 13.86 12.81 -10.43
CA SER A 33 13.97 11.60 -9.62
C SER A 33 15.14 10.73 -10.07
N ASP A 34 15.50 9.75 -9.26
CA ASP A 34 16.28 8.61 -9.74
C ASP A 34 15.42 7.68 -10.62
N ARG A 35 15.99 6.52 -10.98
CA ARG A 35 15.28 5.49 -11.76
C ARG A 35 14.59 4.46 -10.86
N ALA A 36 14.15 4.82 -9.66
CA ALA A 36 13.33 3.92 -8.85
C ALA A 36 12.02 3.57 -9.57
N SER A 37 11.50 2.37 -9.32
CA SER A 37 10.35 1.80 -10.05
C SER A 37 9.05 2.61 -9.89
N VAL A 38 8.95 3.44 -8.84
CA VAL A 38 7.83 4.37 -8.66
C VAL A 38 7.83 5.47 -9.74
N PHE A 39 9.01 5.90 -10.18
CA PHE A 39 9.20 6.99 -11.14
C PHE A 39 9.51 6.49 -12.55
N TYR A 40 10.07 5.28 -12.66
CA TYR A 40 10.58 4.76 -13.93
C TYR A 40 10.15 3.32 -14.20
N VAL A 41 9.62 3.08 -15.40
CA VAL A 41 9.34 1.74 -15.90
C VAL A 41 10.58 1.18 -16.60
N HIS A 42 11.22 0.18 -15.99
CA HIS A 42 12.40 -0.48 -16.58
C HIS A 42 12.09 -1.28 -17.85
N LYS A 43 10.91 -1.91 -17.90
CA LYS A 43 10.48 -2.76 -19.01
C LYS A 43 9.21 -2.19 -19.65
N ARG A 44 9.39 -1.17 -20.49
CA ARG A 44 8.27 -0.43 -21.08
C ARG A 44 7.37 -1.32 -21.94
N ASP A 45 7.96 -2.24 -22.69
CA ASP A 45 7.24 -3.13 -23.63
C ASP A 45 6.39 -4.19 -22.92
N GLU A 46 6.75 -4.56 -21.69
CA GLU A 46 6.04 -5.56 -20.88
C GLU A 46 4.99 -4.93 -19.92
N THR A 47 4.94 -3.60 -19.81
CA THR A 47 4.12 -2.92 -18.80
C THR A 47 2.80 -2.42 -19.38
N ALA A 48 1.69 -2.98 -18.89
CA ALA A 48 0.34 -2.47 -19.17
C ALA A 48 0.25 -0.99 -18.75
N GLY A 49 -0.08 -0.10 -19.70
CA GLY A 49 -0.11 1.35 -19.47
C GLY A 49 0.93 2.17 -20.25
N LYS A 50 1.47 1.64 -21.36
CA LYS A 50 2.37 2.34 -22.29
C LYS A 50 3.66 2.89 -21.63
N GLY A 51 4.11 2.29 -20.53
CA GLY A 51 5.33 2.67 -19.83
C GLY A 51 5.22 3.89 -18.91
N VAL A 52 4.01 4.32 -18.52
CA VAL A 52 3.79 5.41 -17.56
C VAL A 52 3.56 4.85 -16.16
N THR A 53 4.28 5.36 -15.15
CA THR A 53 4.05 4.97 -13.75
C THR A 53 2.84 5.68 -13.17
N GLN A 54 2.30 5.17 -12.05
CA GLN A 54 1.20 5.83 -11.33
C GLN A 54 1.60 7.23 -10.85
N PHE A 55 2.86 7.41 -10.45
CA PHE A 55 3.39 8.72 -10.09
C PHE A 55 3.47 9.64 -11.31
N GLY A 56 4.05 9.17 -12.43
CA GLY A 56 4.13 9.94 -13.67
C GLY A 56 2.75 10.35 -14.20
N ARG A 57 1.75 9.47 -14.10
CA ARG A 57 0.35 9.78 -14.46
C ARG A 57 -0.19 10.93 -13.61
N ALA A 58 -0.05 10.86 -12.30
CA ALA A 58 -0.53 11.91 -11.40
C ALA A 58 0.19 13.24 -11.64
N MET A 59 1.50 13.23 -11.89
CA MET A 59 2.25 14.46 -12.16
C MET A 59 1.85 15.08 -13.50
N TYR A 60 1.61 14.26 -14.53
CA TYR A 60 1.10 14.71 -15.81
C TYR A 60 -0.27 15.39 -15.69
N GLU A 61 -1.20 14.81 -14.91
CA GLU A 61 -2.52 15.42 -14.63
C GLU A 61 -2.40 16.78 -13.94
N LEU A 62 -1.38 16.99 -13.10
CA LEU A 62 -1.09 18.28 -12.45
C LEU A 62 -0.25 19.23 -13.33
N ASN A 63 0.07 18.82 -14.56
CA ASN A 63 0.96 19.50 -15.48
C ASN A 63 2.37 19.73 -14.89
N ILE A 64 2.90 18.75 -14.17
CA ILE A 64 4.26 18.75 -13.59
C ILE A 64 5.11 17.74 -14.37
N ASP A 65 6.22 18.18 -14.93
CA ASP A 65 7.11 17.29 -15.67
C ASP A 65 7.88 16.36 -14.72
N THR A 66 8.08 15.11 -15.13
CA THR A 66 8.91 14.16 -14.37
C THR A 66 10.09 13.72 -15.21
N PHE A 67 11.30 14.03 -14.74
CA PHE A 67 12.55 13.65 -15.38
C PHE A 67 13.31 12.65 -14.51
N CYS A 68 13.83 11.59 -15.12
CA CYS A 68 14.83 10.77 -14.46
C CYS A 68 16.20 11.42 -14.65
N ALA A 69 16.87 11.75 -13.54
CA ALA A 69 18.18 12.36 -13.55
C ALA A 69 19.21 11.39 -14.18
N ASN A 70 19.62 11.68 -15.41
CA ASN A 70 20.65 10.93 -16.13
C ASN A 70 22.07 11.44 -15.85
N SER A 71 22.23 12.50 -15.06
CA SER A 71 23.50 13.20 -14.89
C SER A 71 23.96 13.32 -13.43
N SER A 72 25.28 13.13 -13.24
CA SER A 72 26.00 13.18 -11.97
C SER A 72 25.91 14.52 -11.17
N PRO A 73 25.79 15.72 -11.79
CA PRO A 73 25.81 16.99 -11.06
C PRO A 73 24.63 17.22 -10.10
N ALA A 74 23.42 16.81 -10.50
CA ALA A 74 22.23 16.90 -9.63
C ALA A 74 22.36 15.91 -8.45
N LYS A 75 22.86 14.71 -8.74
CA LYS A 75 23.07 13.65 -7.75
C LYS A 75 24.07 14.07 -6.67
N GLY A 76 25.24 14.60 -7.03
CA GLY A 76 26.27 14.99 -6.05
C GLY A 76 25.87 16.11 -5.05
N ARG A 77 24.85 16.93 -5.37
CA ARG A 77 24.29 17.91 -4.43
C ARG A 77 23.27 17.26 -3.48
N VAL A 78 22.42 16.39 -4.02
CA VAL A 78 21.43 15.62 -3.26
C VAL A 78 22.12 14.66 -2.28
N GLU A 79 23.18 13.96 -2.70
CA GLU A 79 23.93 13.03 -1.84
C GLU A 79 24.54 13.73 -0.61
N ARG A 80 25.12 14.93 -0.76
CA ARG A 80 25.67 15.68 0.39
C ARG A 80 24.60 16.14 1.37
N ALA A 81 23.44 16.57 0.86
CA ALA A 81 22.30 16.89 1.71
C ALA A 81 21.79 15.61 2.41
N HIS A 82 21.65 14.50 1.69
CA HIS A 82 21.23 13.21 2.22
C HIS A 82 22.14 12.70 3.33
N LEU A 83 23.47 12.77 3.18
CA LEU A 83 24.41 12.38 4.25
C LEU A 83 24.19 13.22 5.51
N THR A 84 23.98 14.52 5.35
CA THR A 84 23.73 15.42 6.49
C THR A 84 22.40 15.11 7.15
N LEU A 85 21.37 14.80 6.37
CA LEU A 85 20.05 14.40 6.87
C LEU A 85 20.15 13.05 7.60
N GLN A 86 20.74 12.02 6.99
CA GLN A 86 20.86 10.68 7.57
C GLN A 86 21.63 10.67 8.90
N ASP A 87 22.63 11.54 9.07
CA ASP A 87 23.34 11.65 10.34
C ASP A 87 22.62 12.57 11.35
N ARG A 88 22.37 13.83 10.99
CA ARG A 88 21.88 14.84 11.94
C ARG A 88 20.41 14.70 12.28
N LEU A 89 19.55 14.38 11.30
CA LEU A 89 18.12 14.25 11.54
C LEU A 89 17.85 13.14 12.55
N VAL A 90 18.55 12.00 12.40
CA VAL A 90 18.44 10.87 13.33
C VAL A 90 18.87 11.26 14.75
N LYS A 91 19.97 12.01 14.90
CA LYS A 91 20.42 12.52 16.20
C LYS A 91 19.43 13.51 16.82
N GLU A 92 18.90 14.45 16.04
CA GLU A 92 17.93 15.44 16.51
C GLU A 92 16.60 14.79 16.95
N LEU A 93 16.15 13.74 16.25
CA LEU A 93 14.99 12.94 16.66
C LEU A 93 15.26 12.25 18.01
N ARG A 94 16.43 11.62 18.15
CA ARG A 94 16.80 10.90 19.39
C ARG A 94 16.97 11.83 20.59
N LEU A 95 17.54 13.02 20.41
CA LEU A 95 17.66 14.03 21.47
C LEU A 95 16.29 14.54 21.97
N ARG A 96 15.25 14.41 21.16
CA ARG A 96 13.87 14.82 21.49
C ARG A 96 12.96 13.65 21.85
N ASP A 97 13.53 12.45 21.99
CA ASP A 97 12.79 11.22 22.27
C ASP A 97 11.66 10.93 21.25
N ILE A 98 11.86 11.33 19.99
CA ILE A 98 10.89 11.10 18.92
C ILE A 98 11.05 9.69 18.36
N SER A 99 10.03 8.87 18.54
CA SER A 99 10.02 7.45 18.12
C SER A 99 8.85 7.06 17.22
N THR A 100 7.98 8.01 16.84
CA THR A 100 6.83 7.77 15.95
C THR A 100 6.91 8.59 14.67
N ILE A 101 6.37 8.04 13.57
CA ILE A 101 6.33 8.73 12.26
C ILE A 101 5.53 10.03 12.35
N ALA A 102 4.41 10.04 13.07
CA ALA A 102 3.59 11.23 13.26
C ALA A 102 4.37 12.35 13.96
N ALA A 103 5.06 12.05 15.06
CA ALA A 103 5.90 13.02 15.76
C ALA A 103 7.10 13.48 14.92
N ALA A 104 7.71 12.58 14.14
CA ALA A 104 8.80 12.92 13.22
C ALA A 104 8.33 13.88 12.11
N ASN A 105 7.14 13.66 11.53
CA ASN A 105 6.55 14.55 10.54
C ASN A 105 6.17 15.92 11.11
N ALA A 106 5.65 15.97 12.35
CA ALA A 106 5.42 17.23 13.04
C ALA A 106 6.73 18.02 13.26
N PHE A 107 7.81 17.31 13.66
CA PHE A 107 9.12 17.91 13.84
C PHE A 107 9.83 18.29 12.53
N ALA A 108 9.53 17.60 11.43
CA ALA A 108 10.18 17.83 10.13
C ALA A 108 10.12 19.29 9.69
N CYS A 109 9.00 19.99 9.94
CA CYS A 109 8.86 21.41 9.62
C CYS A 109 9.87 22.29 10.37
N VAL A 110 10.05 22.04 11.67
CA VAL A 110 11.00 22.76 12.53
C VAL A 110 12.43 22.47 12.09
N PHE A 111 12.75 21.20 11.86
CA PHE A 111 14.06 20.78 11.40
C PHE A 111 14.41 21.41 10.04
N MET A 112 13.48 21.39 9.08
CA MET A 112 13.69 21.99 7.74
C MET A 112 14.00 23.49 7.83
N ALA A 113 13.28 24.22 8.69
CA ALA A 113 13.53 25.65 8.89
C ALA A 113 14.93 25.90 9.47
N ALA A 114 15.30 25.19 10.54
CA ALA A 114 16.62 25.30 11.16
C ALA A 114 17.75 24.88 10.21
N TYR A 115 17.53 23.83 9.42
CA TYR A 115 18.48 23.35 8.42
C TYR A 115 18.69 24.39 7.32
N ASN A 116 17.60 24.91 6.74
CA ASN A 116 17.69 25.89 5.66
C ASN A 116 18.34 27.20 6.15
N ALA A 117 18.07 27.64 7.38
CA ALA A 117 18.72 28.82 7.96
C ALA A 117 20.25 28.69 8.03
N ARG A 118 20.78 27.47 8.21
CA ARG A 118 22.22 27.22 8.33
C ARG A 118 22.90 26.86 7.00
N PHE A 119 22.20 26.15 6.11
CA PHE A 119 22.82 25.50 4.96
C PHE A 119 22.21 25.88 3.61
N ALA A 120 21.08 26.59 3.57
CA ALA A 120 20.53 27.02 2.30
C ALA A 120 21.51 27.99 1.62
N LYS A 121 21.72 27.76 0.32
CA LYS A 121 22.46 28.70 -0.53
C LYS A 121 21.45 29.61 -1.22
N PRO A 122 21.74 30.92 -1.32
CA PRO A 122 20.88 31.81 -2.08
C PRO A 122 20.80 31.30 -3.53
N PRO A 123 19.58 31.27 -4.12
CA PRO A 123 19.45 30.88 -5.50
C PRO A 123 20.12 31.92 -6.40
N ARG A 124 20.60 31.49 -7.57
CA ARG A 124 21.20 32.42 -8.55
C ARG A 124 20.20 33.45 -9.07
N SER A 125 18.91 33.10 -9.07
CA SER A 125 17.79 33.97 -9.43
C SER A 125 16.74 33.90 -8.32
N ALA A 126 16.15 35.05 -7.99
CA ALA A 126 15.04 35.14 -7.02
C ALA A 126 13.67 34.79 -7.62
N TYR A 127 13.61 34.50 -8.93
CA TYR A 127 12.36 34.12 -9.60
C TYR A 127 11.82 32.79 -9.06
N ASP A 128 10.60 32.82 -8.54
CA ASP A 128 9.87 31.63 -8.13
C ASP A 128 9.06 31.08 -9.30
N ALA A 129 9.39 29.87 -9.74
CA ALA A 129 8.73 29.20 -10.85
C ALA A 129 7.54 28.32 -10.43
N HIS A 130 7.20 28.30 -9.14
CA HIS A 130 6.02 27.56 -8.69
C HIS A 130 4.74 28.21 -9.23
N ARG A 131 3.78 27.36 -9.59
CA ARG A 131 2.43 27.76 -10.00
C ARG A 131 1.44 27.42 -8.89
N PRO A 132 0.41 28.22 -8.65
CA PRO A 132 -0.63 27.84 -7.71
C PRO A 132 -1.34 26.56 -8.17
N LEU A 133 -1.91 25.82 -7.22
CA LEU A 133 -2.92 24.81 -7.53
C LEU A 133 -4.15 25.53 -8.09
N ARG A 134 -4.74 24.98 -9.14
CA ARG A 134 -5.97 25.54 -9.71
C ARG A 134 -7.18 25.02 -8.92
N ASP A 135 -8.26 25.79 -8.91
CA ASP A 135 -9.49 25.41 -8.19
C ASP A 135 -10.14 24.12 -8.75
N ASP A 136 -9.88 23.80 -10.01
CA ASP A 136 -10.34 22.58 -10.69
C ASP A 136 -9.41 21.36 -10.45
N GLU A 137 -8.26 21.53 -9.82
CA GLU A 137 -7.29 20.47 -9.56
C GLU A 137 -7.57 19.77 -8.21
N ASN A 138 -8.32 18.67 -8.26
CA ASN A 138 -8.59 17.87 -7.08
C ASN A 138 -7.43 16.89 -6.79
N LEU A 139 -6.57 17.23 -5.83
CA LEU A 139 -5.45 16.37 -5.40
C LEU A 139 -5.91 14.99 -4.89
N ASP A 140 -7.09 14.85 -4.29
CA ASP A 140 -7.61 13.56 -3.82
C ASP A 140 -7.84 12.62 -5.00
N ALA A 141 -8.45 13.12 -6.07
CA ALA A 141 -8.69 12.34 -7.27
C ALA A 141 -7.38 12.05 -8.03
N VAL A 142 -6.49 13.04 -8.15
CA VAL A 142 -5.26 12.92 -8.93
C VAL A 142 -4.22 12.02 -8.28
N LEU A 143 -4.08 12.05 -6.95
CA LEU A 143 -3.09 11.25 -6.21
C LEU A 143 -3.64 9.86 -5.81
N THR A 144 -4.26 9.17 -6.77
CA THR A 144 -4.82 7.82 -6.63
C THR A 144 -4.00 6.76 -7.36
N TRP A 145 -4.05 5.52 -6.90
CA TRP A 145 -3.59 4.38 -7.69
C TRP A 145 -4.74 3.91 -8.61
N ARG A 146 -4.54 3.93 -9.93
CA ARG A 146 -5.59 3.61 -10.90
C ARG A 146 -5.24 2.39 -11.74
N VAL A 147 -6.13 1.42 -11.80
CA VAL A 147 -5.97 0.21 -12.61
C VAL A 147 -7.25 -0.13 -13.34
N GLN A 148 -7.12 -0.62 -14.57
CA GLN A 148 -8.25 -1.11 -15.33
C GLN A 148 -8.51 -2.59 -15.03
N ARG A 149 -9.79 -2.94 -14.85
CA ARG A 149 -10.25 -4.32 -14.64
C ARG A 149 -11.42 -4.63 -15.55
N LYS A 150 -11.41 -5.83 -16.11
CA LYS A 150 -12.49 -6.32 -16.97
C LYS A 150 -13.68 -6.75 -16.12
N VAL A 151 -14.87 -6.30 -16.50
CA VAL A 151 -16.13 -6.77 -15.91
C VAL A 151 -16.48 -8.14 -16.51
N SER A 152 -16.78 -9.12 -15.65
CA SER A 152 -17.21 -10.46 -16.07
C SER A 152 -18.69 -10.50 -16.48
N ASP A 153 -19.10 -11.61 -17.09
CA ASP A 153 -20.51 -11.84 -17.47
C ASP A 153 -21.45 -11.87 -16.26
N ALA A 154 -20.91 -12.16 -15.07
CA ALA A 154 -21.64 -12.17 -13.81
C ALA A 154 -21.63 -10.80 -13.08
N LEU A 155 -21.31 -9.70 -13.78
CA LEU A 155 -21.21 -8.35 -13.21
C LEU A 155 -20.25 -8.25 -12.02
N THR A 156 -19.13 -8.95 -12.12
CA THR A 156 -18.07 -8.88 -11.11
C THR A 156 -16.75 -8.48 -11.71
N LEU A 157 -15.89 -7.88 -10.90
CA LEU A 157 -14.48 -7.68 -11.26
C LEU A 157 -13.57 -8.08 -10.12
N LEU A 158 -12.42 -8.65 -10.46
CA LEU A 158 -11.42 -9.05 -9.47
C LEU A 158 -10.37 -7.96 -9.36
N ASN A 159 -10.25 -7.33 -8.19
CA ASN A 159 -9.14 -6.44 -7.89
C ASN A 159 -8.42 -6.89 -6.63
N ASP A 160 -7.13 -7.17 -6.78
CA ASP A 160 -6.25 -7.52 -5.67
C ASP A 160 -6.80 -8.63 -4.74
N ARG A 161 -7.31 -9.69 -5.39
CA ARG A 161 -7.96 -10.88 -4.79
C ARG A 161 -9.32 -10.66 -4.12
N VAL A 162 -9.81 -9.42 -4.08
CA VAL A 162 -11.18 -9.11 -3.68
C VAL A 162 -12.06 -9.10 -4.93
N LEU A 163 -13.16 -9.85 -4.90
CA LEU A 163 -14.16 -9.82 -5.95
C LEU A 163 -15.12 -8.68 -5.65
N TRP A 164 -15.33 -7.77 -6.57
CA TRP A 164 -16.29 -6.69 -6.43
C TRP A 164 -17.54 -7.02 -7.23
N LEU A 165 -18.70 -6.95 -6.58
CA LEU A 165 -20.00 -7.22 -7.18
C LEU A 165 -20.62 -5.88 -7.55
N LEU A 166 -20.92 -5.69 -8.84
CA LEU A 166 -21.68 -4.54 -9.31
C LEU A 166 -23.17 -4.83 -9.18
N ASP A 167 -23.97 -3.79 -8.95
CA ASP A 167 -25.43 -3.94 -8.96
C ASP A 167 -25.93 -4.40 -10.32
N ASP A 168 -26.92 -5.28 -10.32
CA ASP A 168 -27.54 -5.77 -11.54
C ASP A 168 -28.53 -4.76 -12.13
N THR A 169 -27.98 -3.76 -12.82
CA THR A 169 -28.74 -2.71 -13.51
C THR A 169 -28.54 -2.80 -15.02
N ALA A 170 -29.51 -2.30 -15.80
CA ALA A 170 -29.41 -2.26 -17.25
C ALA A 170 -28.17 -1.48 -17.74
N ALA A 171 -27.75 -0.45 -16.99
CA ALA A 171 -26.53 0.30 -17.27
C ALA A 171 -25.27 -0.55 -17.04
N ASN A 172 -25.18 -1.24 -15.90
CA ASN A 172 -24.02 -2.07 -15.56
C ASN A 172 -23.90 -3.30 -16.47
N ARG A 173 -25.02 -3.88 -16.93
CA ARG A 173 -25.01 -4.98 -17.94
C ARG A 173 -24.30 -4.60 -19.24
N ARG A 174 -24.33 -3.32 -19.64
CA ARG A 174 -23.59 -2.82 -20.82
C ARG A 174 -22.08 -2.74 -20.58
N LEU A 175 -21.63 -2.86 -19.33
CA LEU A 175 -20.22 -2.88 -18.96
C LEU A 175 -19.61 -4.27 -19.04
N ILE A 176 -20.41 -5.33 -19.20
CA ILE A 176 -19.93 -6.71 -19.34
C ILE A 176 -18.89 -6.78 -20.46
N GLY A 177 -17.74 -7.37 -20.16
CA GLY A 177 -16.62 -7.49 -21.08
C GLY A 177 -15.78 -6.22 -21.27
N ARG A 178 -16.23 -5.05 -20.80
CA ARG A 178 -15.47 -3.79 -20.85
C ARG A 178 -14.45 -3.74 -19.71
N TYR A 179 -13.37 -3.00 -19.94
CA TYR A 179 -12.44 -2.60 -18.89
C TYR A 179 -12.93 -1.29 -18.27
N ILE A 180 -13.06 -1.28 -16.95
CA ILE A 180 -13.45 -0.11 -16.16
C ILE A 180 -12.36 0.20 -15.12
N ASP A 181 -12.36 1.41 -14.59
CA ASP A 181 -11.30 1.87 -13.69
C ASP A 181 -11.59 1.48 -12.24
N VAL A 182 -10.54 1.11 -11.52
CA VAL A 182 -10.52 0.95 -10.08
C VAL A 182 -9.52 1.93 -9.51
N TRP A 183 -10.02 2.87 -8.72
CA TRP A 183 -9.22 3.93 -8.09
C TRP A 183 -9.04 3.57 -6.62
N GLU A 184 -7.80 3.52 -6.15
CA GLU A 184 -7.46 3.36 -4.74
C GLU A 184 -6.82 4.66 -4.22
N TYR A 185 -7.40 5.21 -3.17
CA TYR A 185 -6.95 6.43 -2.51
C TYR A 185 -5.90 6.11 -1.42
N PRO A 186 -5.02 7.07 -1.08
CA PRO A 186 -4.01 6.87 -0.03
C PRO A 186 -4.61 6.49 1.34
N ASP A 187 -5.80 7.01 1.65
CA ASP A 187 -6.58 6.72 2.87
C ASP A 187 -7.26 5.34 2.86
N GLY A 188 -7.31 4.68 1.70
CA GLY A 188 -7.88 3.35 1.53
C GLY A 188 -9.26 3.28 0.93
N ARG A 189 -9.90 4.42 0.64
CA ARG A 189 -11.11 4.44 -0.17
C ARG A 189 -10.83 3.76 -1.52
N LEU A 190 -11.81 3.01 -2.00
CA LEU A 190 -11.77 2.33 -3.29
C LEU A 190 -13.02 2.71 -4.06
N GLU A 191 -12.84 3.18 -5.29
CA GLU A 191 -13.94 3.52 -6.19
C GLU A 191 -13.84 2.70 -7.47
N ILE A 192 -14.96 2.15 -7.89
CA ILE A 192 -15.10 1.52 -9.20
C ILE A 192 -15.79 2.55 -10.10
N ARG A 193 -15.18 2.85 -11.24
CA ARG A 193 -15.61 3.94 -12.11
C ARG A 193 -15.76 3.48 -13.54
N ALA A 194 -16.87 3.86 -14.17
CA ALA A 194 -17.11 3.66 -15.59
C ALA A 194 -17.68 4.93 -16.20
N ASP A 195 -17.20 5.30 -17.39
CA ASP A 195 -17.71 6.44 -18.16
C ASP A 195 -17.78 7.74 -17.31
N GLY A 196 -16.76 7.96 -16.47
CA GLY A 196 -16.64 9.14 -15.58
C GLY A 196 -17.39 9.04 -14.25
N SER A 197 -18.31 8.10 -14.09
CA SER A 197 -19.18 7.96 -12.90
C SER A 197 -18.69 6.88 -11.94
N VAL A 198 -18.92 7.07 -10.64
CA VAL A 198 -18.70 6.04 -9.61
C VAL A 198 -19.86 5.06 -9.62
N LEU A 199 -19.55 3.77 -9.66
CA LEU A 199 -20.52 2.68 -9.56
C LEU A 199 -20.61 2.21 -8.11
N HIS A 200 -21.82 1.89 -7.68
CA HIS A 200 -22.01 1.14 -6.44
C HIS A 200 -21.50 -0.30 -6.64
N ALA A 201 -20.69 -0.75 -5.70
CA ALA A 201 -20.10 -2.08 -5.73
C ALA A 201 -19.81 -2.59 -4.32
N VAL A 202 -20.12 -3.85 -4.07
CA VAL A 202 -19.89 -4.49 -2.77
C VAL A 202 -18.66 -5.39 -2.86
N PRO A 203 -17.68 -5.23 -1.95
CA PRO A 203 -16.54 -6.14 -1.89
C PRO A 203 -16.96 -7.50 -1.31
N TYR A 204 -16.62 -8.55 -2.04
CA TYR A 204 -16.70 -9.95 -1.62
C TYR A 204 -15.28 -10.51 -1.54
N ASP A 205 -14.75 -10.56 -0.33
CA ASP A 205 -13.43 -11.12 -0.08
C ASP A 205 -13.51 -12.65 0.00
N LYS A 206 -13.15 -13.33 -1.09
CA LYS A 206 -13.01 -14.80 -1.13
C LYS A 206 -11.93 -15.32 -0.16
N LEU A 207 -11.08 -14.43 0.33
CA LEU A 207 -10.03 -14.74 1.28
C LEU A 207 -10.40 -14.44 2.72
N ALA A 208 -11.61 -13.93 3.01
CA ALA A 208 -12.03 -13.57 4.36
C ALA A 208 -11.70 -14.68 5.37
N ASP A 209 -10.97 -14.31 6.41
CA ASP A 209 -10.78 -15.17 7.57
C ASP A 209 -12.15 -15.30 8.25
N ILE A 210 -12.58 -16.54 8.48
CA ILE A 210 -13.84 -16.80 9.18
C ILE A 210 -13.66 -16.28 10.61
N ASP A 211 -14.31 -15.16 10.95
CA ASP A 211 -14.43 -14.73 12.33
C ASP A 211 -15.22 -15.81 13.08
N GLN A 212 -14.53 -16.51 13.98
CA GLN A 212 -15.12 -17.68 14.64
C GLN A 212 -16.09 -17.30 15.77
N GLY A 213 -16.30 -16.00 16.03
CA GLY A 213 -17.15 -15.55 17.14
C GLY A 213 -16.72 -16.14 18.49
N ALA A 214 -17.55 -15.98 19.51
CA ALA A 214 -17.34 -16.67 20.79
C ALA A 214 -17.51 -18.20 20.57
N ILE A 215 -16.48 -18.97 20.92
CA ILE A 215 -16.49 -20.43 20.82
C ILE A 215 -17.58 -20.97 21.75
N ILE A 216 -18.72 -21.37 21.20
CA ILE A 216 -19.72 -22.16 21.93
C ILE A 216 -19.27 -23.61 21.85
N GLU A 217 -19.15 -24.30 22.99
CA GLU A 217 -18.76 -25.71 23.02
C GLU A 217 -19.77 -26.57 22.25
N ASN A 218 -19.39 -26.95 21.03
CA ASN A 218 -20.14 -27.89 20.22
C ASN A 218 -19.19 -28.99 19.73
N LYS A 219 -19.51 -30.23 20.10
CA LYS A 219 -18.67 -31.42 19.90
C LYS A 219 -18.23 -31.66 18.45
N ARG A 220 -18.94 -31.14 17.45
CA ARG A 220 -18.62 -31.35 16.02
C ARG A 220 -18.15 -30.08 15.32
N LEU A 221 -18.74 -28.93 15.63
CA LEU A 221 -18.36 -27.65 15.03
C LEU A 221 -16.96 -27.20 15.44
N GLY A 222 -16.54 -27.42 16.70
CA GLY A 222 -15.21 -27.04 17.16
C GLY A 222 -14.08 -27.72 16.38
N HIS A 223 -14.21 -29.02 16.10
CA HIS A 223 -13.21 -29.77 15.34
C HIS A 223 -13.15 -29.33 13.87
N ALA A 224 -14.30 -29.12 13.23
CA ALA A 224 -14.36 -28.62 11.85
C ALA A 224 -13.71 -27.22 11.73
N LEU A 225 -13.95 -26.34 12.70
CA LEU A 225 -13.35 -24.99 12.76
C LEU A 225 -11.83 -25.03 13.00
N GLN A 226 -11.33 -25.98 13.78
CA GLN A 226 -9.89 -26.19 13.98
C GLN A 226 -9.21 -26.67 12.69
N VAL A 227 -9.83 -27.60 11.97
CA VAL A 227 -9.33 -28.07 10.65
C VAL A 227 -9.33 -26.91 9.64
N ALA A 228 -10.39 -26.09 9.61
CA ALA A 228 -10.44 -24.90 8.76
C ALA A 228 -9.32 -23.90 9.08
N ARG A 229 -9.04 -23.65 10.37
CA ARG A 229 -7.89 -22.82 10.82
C ARG A 229 -6.55 -23.38 10.37
N ALA A 230 -6.34 -24.68 10.53
CA ALA A 230 -5.09 -25.34 10.13
C ALA A 230 -4.84 -25.19 8.62
N LEU A 231 -5.88 -25.34 7.79
CA LEU A 231 -5.78 -25.12 6.35
C LEU A 231 -5.60 -23.64 5.99
N GLN A 232 -6.27 -22.72 6.68
CA GLN A 232 -6.10 -21.28 6.49
C GLN A 232 -4.65 -20.85 6.76
N ALA A 233 -4.02 -21.36 7.82
CA ALA A 233 -2.62 -21.07 8.15
C ALA A 233 -1.64 -21.52 7.05
N GLN A 234 -2.01 -22.53 6.27
CA GLN A 234 -1.21 -23.04 5.15
C GLN A 234 -1.48 -22.28 3.83
N ARG A 235 -2.41 -21.31 3.80
CA ARG A 235 -2.80 -20.63 2.56
C ARG A 235 -1.88 -19.47 2.22
N ASP A 236 -1.37 -19.43 0.99
CA ASP A 236 -0.62 -18.29 0.46
C ASP A 236 -1.58 -17.12 0.14
N ASN A 237 -1.75 -16.24 1.13
CA ASN A 237 -2.59 -15.04 1.07
C ASN A 237 -1.90 -13.80 0.47
N ARG A 238 -0.67 -13.93 -0.06
CA ARG A 238 0.08 -12.78 -0.57
C ARG A 238 -0.63 -12.10 -1.73
N ARG A 239 -0.83 -10.78 -1.64
CA ARG A 239 -1.49 -9.97 -2.67
C ARG A 239 -0.82 -10.05 -4.05
N ILE A 240 -1.57 -9.83 -5.12
CA ILE A 240 -1.11 -10.06 -6.52
C ILE A 240 0.01 -9.08 -6.91
N SER A 241 0.94 -9.52 -7.78
CA SER A 241 1.96 -8.63 -8.38
C SER A 241 1.29 -7.46 -9.12
N GLY A 242 1.64 -6.22 -8.77
CA GLY A 242 1.07 -5.01 -9.38
C GLY A 242 -0.05 -4.30 -8.59
N SER A 243 -0.35 -4.74 -7.37
CA SER A 243 -1.17 -3.97 -6.41
C SER A 243 -0.28 -3.02 -5.59
N PRO A 244 -0.79 -1.86 -5.14
CA PRO A 244 0.02 -0.90 -4.39
C PRO A 244 0.44 -1.45 -3.02
N SER A 245 1.59 -0.99 -2.52
CA SER A 245 1.90 -1.13 -1.09
C SER A 245 0.93 -0.26 -0.29
N ARG A 246 0.44 -0.77 0.84
CA ARG A 246 -0.47 -0.06 1.76
C ARG A 246 0.15 0.16 3.14
N THR A 247 1.48 0.14 3.18
CA THR A 247 2.28 0.31 4.40
C THR A 247 2.02 1.66 5.06
N ASN A 248 1.68 2.69 4.28
CA ASN A 248 1.23 3.99 4.78
C ASN A 248 0.00 3.90 5.71
N ARG A 249 -0.82 2.85 5.54
CA ARG A 249 -1.98 2.53 6.39
C ARG A 249 -1.71 1.45 7.43
N GLY A 250 -0.44 1.14 7.70
CA GLY A 250 -0.03 0.13 8.67
C GLY A 250 -0.09 -1.32 8.15
N ALA A 251 -0.37 -1.56 6.87
CA ALA A 251 -0.28 -2.90 6.31
C ALA A 251 1.18 -3.39 6.33
N ALA A 252 1.38 -4.69 6.56
CA ALA A 252 2.72 -5.29 6.55
C ALA A 252 3.39 -5.16 5.18
N VAL A 253 4.73 -5.07 5.19
CA VAL A 253 5.54 -5.03 3.97
C VAL A 253 5.32 -6.30 3.16
N ARG A 254 5.13 -6.13 1.86
CA ARG A 254 4.88 -7.23 0.94
C ARG A 254 6.08 -8.19 0.87
N THR A 255 5.84 -9.47 1.08
CA THR A 255 6.84 -10.52 0.86
C THR A 255 6.82 -11.03 -0.59
N HIS A 256 7.98 -11.02 -1.25
CA HIS A 256 8.10 -11.48 -2.64
C HIS A 256 8.04 -13.01 -2.79
N LYS A 257 8.47 -13.75 -1.76
CA LYS A 257 8.48 -15.21 -1.72
C LYS A 257 7.31 -15.75 -0.90
N PRO A 258 6.72 -16.91 -1.27
CA PRO A 258 5.74 -17.58 -0.43
C PRO A 258 6.39 -17.94 0.90
N LEU A 259 5.60 -17.90 1.97
CA LEU A 259 6.05 -18.42 3.24
C LEU A 259 6.30 -19.93 3.09
N PRO A 260 7.36 -20.48 3.71
CA PRO A 260 7.62 -21.92 3.66
C PRO A 260 6.38 -22.72 4.08
N GLY A 261 6.06 -23.77 3.34
CA GLY A 261 4.90 -24.63 3.61
C GLY A 261 3.53 -24.07 3.18
N THR A 262 3.46 -22.87 2.60
CA THR A 262 2.18 -22.31 2.12
C THR A 262 1.85 -22.72 0.69
N LYS A 263 0.56 -22.91 0.40
CA LYS A 263 0.02 -23.29 -0.92
C LYS A 263 -1.02 -22.28 -1.41
N LYS A 264 -1.12 -22.09 -2.73
CA LYS A 264 -2.22 -21.31 -3.32
C LYS A 264 -3.55 -22.00 -3.03
N SER A 265 -4.62 -21.23 -2.82
CA SER A 265 -5.96 -21.78 -2.52
C SER A 265 -6.43 -22.87 -3.49
N ARG A 266 -6.11 -22.74 -4.78
CA ARG A 266 -6.46 -23.70 -5.84
C ARG A 266 -5.59 -24.96 -5.88
N ALA A 267 -4.52 -25.00 -5.10
CA ALA A 267 -3.56 -26.11 -5.05
C ALA A 267 -3.76 -27.03 -3.84
N PHE A 268 -4.75 -26.73 -2.98
CA PHE A 268 -5.14 -27.63 -1.91
C PHE A 268 -5.85 -28.85 -2.50
N THR A 269 -5.42 -30.01 -2.05
CA THR A 269 -5.94 -31.32 -2.46
C THR A 269 -6.72 -31.96 -1.32
N ARG A 270 -7.43 -33.06 -1.62
CA ARG A 270 -8.11 -33.86 -0.59
C ARG A 270 -7.13 -34.41 0.46
N ALA A 271 -5.93 -34.80 0.03
CA ALA A 271 -4.88 -35.28 0.93
C ALA A 271 -4.44 -34.21 1.95
N ASP A 272 -4.42 -32.94 1.56
CA ASP A 272 -4.11 -31.83 2.47
C ASP A 272 -5.19 -31.66 3.55
N LEU A 273 -6.45 -31.83 3.18
CA LEU A 273 -7.57 -31.82 4.12
C LEU A 273 -7.48 -33.00 5.09
N ASP A 274 -7.23 -34.21 4.59
CA ASP A 274 -7.11 -35.41 5.41
C ASP A 274 -5.94 -35.29 6.39
N GLN A 275 -4.80 -34.75 5.95
CA GLN A 275 -3.65 -34.49 6.82
C GLN A 275 -3.97 -33.45 7.91
N ALA A 276 -4.70 -32.38 7.58
CA ALA A 276 -5.12 -31.39 8.56
C ALA A 276 -6.09 -31.99 9.60
N ILE A 277 -7.01 -32.87 9.18
CA ILE A 277 -7.90 -33.62 10.08
C ILE A 277 -7.08 -34.47 11.07
N VAL A 278 -6.09 -35.22 10.57
CA VAL A 278 -5.23 -36.05 11.41
C VAL A 278 -4.43 -35.22 12.41
N GLN A 279 -3.85 -34.10 11.97
CA GLN A 279 -3.08 -33.21 12.86
C GLN A 279 -3.94 -32.64 14.00
N VAL A 280 -5.14 -32.16 13.69
CA VAL A 280 -6.07 -31.62 14.71
C VAL A 280 -6.53 -32.72 15.68
N ALA A 281 -6.82 -33.92 15.16
CA ALA A 281 -7.19 -35.08 15.98
C ALA A 281 -6.04 -35.57 16.89
N GLN A 282 -4.78 -35.41 16.47
CA GLN A 282 -3.62 -35.73 17.31
C GLN A 282 -3.38 -34.66 18.38
N GLN A 283 -3.50 -33.39 18.04
CA GLN A 283 -3.33 -32.27 18.99
C GLN A 283 -4.37 -32.28 20.11
N SER A 284 -5.62 -32.66 19.80
CA SER A 284 -6.70 -32.81 20.78
C SER A 284 -6.55 -34.04 21.70
N LYS A 285 -5.70 -35.02 21.33
CA LYS A 285 -5.40 -36.22 22.14
C LYS A 285 -4.21 -36.03 23.09
N THR A 286 -3.42 -34.96 22.93
CA THR A 286 -2.34 -34.62 23.87
C THR A 286 -2.96 -34.09 25.16
N PRO A 287 -2.83 -34.77 26.32
CA PRO A 287 -3.36 -34.23 27.56
C PRO A 287 -2.58 -32.96 27.92
N SER A 288 -3.28 -31.85 28.17
CA SER A 288 -2.67 -30.73 28.86
C SER A 288 -2.31 -31.21 30.27
N THR A 289 -1.03 -31.43 30.53
CA THR A 289 -0.54 -31.76 31.88
C THR A 289 -1.04 -30.67 32.84
N PRO A 290 -1.87 -30.98 33.85
CA PRO A 290 -2.26 -29.98 34.83
C PRO A 290 -1.00 -29.57 35.58
N GLY A 291 -0.70 -28.26 35.56
CA GLY A 291 0.40 -27.72 36.35
C GLY A 291 0.28 -28.17 37.80
N GLN A 292 1.37 -28.70 38.36
CA GLN A 292 1.43 -29.12 39.75
C GLN A 292 0.97 -27.97 40.65
N ARG A 293 -0.17 -28.16 41.35
CA ARG A 293 -0.53 -27.34 42.49
C ARG A 293 0.55 -27.55 43.55
N SER A 294 1.35 -26.52 43.80
CA SER A 294 2.25 -26.48 44.94
C SER A 294 1.41 -26.53 46.22
N ALA A 295 1.54 -27.64 46.95
CA ALA A 295 1.04 -27.74 48.31
C ALA A 295 1.84 -26.76 49.18
N ARG A 296 1.20 -25.67 49.63
CA ARG A 296 1.70 -24.88 50.77
C ARG A 296 1.49 -25.72 52.02
N THR A 297 2.59 -26.24 52.57
CA THR A 297 2.65 -26.76 53.94
C THR A 297 2.47 -25.60 54.91
N ARG A 298 1.74 -25.88 56.00
CA ARG A 298 1.44 -24.97 57.12
C ARG A 298 2.69 -24.45 57.81
#